data_AF-A0A5C8T229-F1
#
_entry.id   AF-A0A5C8T229-F1
#
_cell.length_a   1.000
_cell.length_b   1.000
_cell.length_c   1.000
_cell.angle_alpha   90.00
_cell.angle_beta   90.00
_cell.angle_gamma   90.00
#
_symmetry.space_group_name_H-M   'P 1'
#
loop_
_entity.id
_entity.type
_entity.pdbx_description
1 polymer ?
#
loop_
_entity_poly.entity_id
_entity_poly.type
_entity_poly.pdbx_seq_one_letter_code
_entity_poly.pdbx_strand_id
1 'polypeptide(L)'
;MTSRALILGCAGKTLSAEATAFFRDVRPWGFILFKRNIGTPDEVRALTASLRATIGRDDAPILIDQEGGRVQRMGPPHWPAYP
;
A
#
# COMPACT_ATOMS: atom_id res chain seq x y z
N MET A 1 7.56 19.58 5.54
CA MET A 1 7.95 19.13 4.16
C MET A 1 6.69 18.98 3.33
N THR A 2 6.72 19.36 2.04
CA THR A 2 5.56 19.29 1.14
C THR A 2 5.50 17.96 0.40
N SER A 3 4.35 17.28 0.46
CA SER A 3 4.05 16.08 -0.34
C SER A 3 3.65 16.48 -1.76
N ARG A 4 4.01 15.67 -2.77
CA ARG A 4 3.50 15.84 -4.14
C ARG A 4 2.07 15.33 -4.25
N ALA A 5 1.25 15.96 -5.08
CA ALA A 5 -0.14 15.55 -5.34
C ALA A 5 -0.20 14.26 -6.20
N LEU A 6 0.31 13.16 -5.66
CA LEU A 6 0.45 11.85 -6.32
C LEU A 6 0.01 10.74 -5.37
N ILE A 7 -0.62 9.71 -5.92
CA ILE A 7 -0.87 8.43 -5.26
C ILE A 7 -0.16 7.35 -6.06
N LEU A 8 0.69 6.56 -5.40
CA LEU A 8 1.54 5.56 -6.07
C LEU A 8 1.30 4.15 -5.54
N GLY A 9 1.43 3.15 -6.40
CA GLY A 9 1.45 1.74 -6.00
C GLY A 9 2.86 1.19 -5.93
N CYS A 10 3.02 -0.01 -5.37
CA CYS A 10 4.28 -0.76 -5.41
C CYS A 10 4.11 -2.11 -6.15
N ALA A 11 5.25 -2.69 -6.52
CA ALA A 11 5.30 -3.88 -7.37
C ALA A 11 4.87 -5.15 -6.64
N GLY A 12 5.16 -5.28 -5.34
CA GLY A 12 4.93 -6.52 -4.59
C GLY A 12 4.55 -6.30 -3.13
N LYS A 13 4.70 -7.35 -2.33
CA LYS A 13 4.36 -7.36 -0.89
C LYS A 13 5.44 -6.73 0.00
N THR A 14 6.63 -6.51 -0.55
CA THR A 14 7.76 -5.87 0.11
C THR A 14 8.35 -4.80 -0.80
N LEU A 15 9.08 -3.84 -0.22
CA LEU A 15 9.77 -2.81 -0.98
C LEU A 15 11.19 -3.22 -1.27
N SER A 16 11.62 -3.05 -2.52
CA SER A 16 13.05 -3.12 -2.85
C SER A 16 13.78 -1.86 -2.36
N ALA A 17 15.11 -1.90 -2.36
CA ALA A 17 15.92 -0.73 -2.03
C ALA A 17 15.66 0.42 -3.01
N GLU A 18 15.49 0.11 -4.30
CA GLU A 18 15.20 1.06 -5.37
C GLU A 18 13.82 1.71 -5.18
N ALA A 19 12.78 0.91 -4.92
CA ALA A 19 11.46 1.44 -4.64
C ALA A 19 11.46 2.34 -3.40
N THR A 20 12.19 1.94 -2.36
CA THR A 20 12.34 2.73 -1.12
C THR A 20 13.01 4.07 -1.39
N ALA A 21 14.11 4.08 -2.15
CA ALA A 21 14.79 5.31 -2.55
C ALA A 21 13.89 6.21 -3.40
N PHE A 22 13.23 5.64 -4.39
CA PHE A 22 12.29 6.36 -5.25
C PHE A 22 11.17 7.03 -4.46
N PHE A 23 10.51 6.33 -3.54
CA PHE A 23 9.43 6.92 -2.75
C PHE A 23 9.91 8.02 -1.81
N ARG A 24 11.10 7.86 -1.22
CA ARG A 24 11.73 8.89 -0.39
C ARG A 24 12.03 10.17 -1.17
N ASP A 25 12.43 10.05 -2.43
CA ASP A 25 12.75 11.20 -3.28
C ASP A 25 11.47 11.86 -3.84
N VAL A 26 10.48 11.05 -4.21
CA VAL A 26 9.22 11.53 -4.81
C VAL A 26 8.29 12.13 -3.76
N ARG A 27 8.19 11.52 -2.57
CA ARG A 27 7.26 11.91 -1.49
C ARG A 27 5.81 12.07 -1.98
N PRO A 28 5.16 11.00 -2.46
CA PRO A 28 3.74 11.06 -2.81
C PRO A 28 2.88 11.44 -1.61
N TRP A 29 1.66 11.91 -1.87
CA TRP A 29 0.67 12.14 -0.82
C TRP A 29 0.19 10.82 -0.23
N GLY A 30 0.01 9.78 -1.02
CA GLY A 30 -0.43 8.50 -0.49
C GLY A 30 -0.02 7.33 -1.36
N PHE A 31 -0.47 6.16 -0.94
CA PHE A 31 -0.24 4.91 -1.66
C PHE A 31 -1.56 4.21 -1.96
N ILE A 32 -1.56 3.33 -2.95
CA ILE A 32 -2.69 2.45 -3.26
C ILE A 32 -2.22 1.01 -3.39
N LEU A 33 -2.95 0.09 -2.74
CA LEU A 33 -2.70 -1.35 -2.78
C LEU A 33 -3.55 -2.03 -3.85
N PHE A 34 -2.93 -3.00 -4.52
CA PHE A 34 -3.57 -3.89 -5.49
C PHE A 34 -3.53 -5.34 -5.00
N LYS A 35 -4.22 -6.24 -5.70
CA LYS A 35 -4.26 -7.68 -5.38
C LYS A 35 -2.85 -8.29 -5.19
N ARG A 36 -1.88 -7.88 -6.00
CA ARG A 36 -0.47 -8.34 -5.91
C ARG A 36 0.25 -7.95 -4.62
N ASN A 37 -0.27 -6.95 -3.90
CA ASN A 37 0.31 -6.46 -2.64
C ASN A 37 -0.33 -7.14 -1.42
N ILE A 38 -1.41 -7.90 -1.59
CA ILE A 38 -2.15 -8.51 -0.50
C ILE A 38 -1.60 -9.91 -0.21
N GLY A 39 -1.18 -10.10 1.03
CA GLY A 39 -0.57 -11.32 1.54
C GLY A 39 -1.29 -11.86 2.75
N THR A 40 -0.56 -12.15 3.84
CA THR A 40 -1.17 -12.31 5.17
C THR A 40 -1.49 -10.94 5.79
N PRO A 41 -2.31 -10.85 6.86
CA PRO A 41 -2.54 -9.60 7.58
C PRO A 41 -1.26 -8.94 8.08
N ASP A 42 -0.28 -9.74 8.52
CA ASP A 42 1.01 -9.24 8.99
C ASP A 42 1.89 -8.74 7.83
N GLU A 43 1.87 -9.40 6.67
CA GLU A 43 2.54 -8.91 5.46
C GLU A 43 1.96 -7.55 5.02
N VAL A 44 0.63 -7.40 5.02
CA VAL A 44 -0.03 -6.13 4.67
C VAL A 44 0.31 -5.04 5.69
N ARG A 45 0.31 -5.36 6.99
CA ARG A 45 0.73 -4.42 8.04
C ARG A 45 2.19 -3.98 7.86
N ALA A 46 3.10 -4.92 7.59
CA ALA A 46 4.51 -4.62 7.35
C ALA A 46 4.74 -3.76 6.09
N LEU A 47 4.02 -4.06 5.00
CA LEU A 47 4.08 -3.28 3.77
C LEU A 47 3.59 -1.84 3.99
N THR A 48 2.43 -1.68 4.62
CA THR A 48 1.84 -0.36 4.88
C THR A 48 2.71 0.49 5.80
N ALA A 49 3.30 -0.10 6.83
CA ALA A 49 4.29 0.56 7.69
C ALA A 49 5.54 0.97 6.88
N SER A 50 6.06 0.08 6.04
CA SER A 50 7.24 0.35 5.21
C SER A 50 7.00 1.50 4.23
N LEU A 51 5.83 1.55 3.58
CA LEU A 51 5.44 2.64 2.67
C LEU A 51 5.42 3.99 3.39
N ARG A 52 4.78 4.08 4.57
CA ARG A 52 4.75 5.31 5.38
C ARG A 52 6.15 5.74 5.84
N ALA A 53 6.97 4.77 6.25
CA ALA A 53 8.35 5.01 6.65
C ALA A 53 9.19 5.61 5.50
N THR A 54 8.94 5.22 4.24
CA THR A 54 9.69 5.78 3.09
C THR A 54 9.54 7.30 2.95
N ILE A 55 8.42 7.85 3.38
CA ILE A 55 8.11 9.30 3.28
C ILE A 55 8.07 10.00 4.64
N GLY A 56 8.36 9.29 5.73
CA GLY A 56 8.36 9.82 7.10
C GLY A 56 7.01 10.40 7.53
N ARG A 57 5.91 9.77 7.09
CA ARG A 57 4.56 10.29 7.34
C ARG A 57 3.59 9.18 7.75
N ASP A 58 3.34 9.06 9.05
CA ASP A 58 2.53 8.00 9.65
C ASP A 58 1.04 8.11 9.33
N ASP A 59 0.55 9.32 9.04
CA ASP A 59 -0.83 9.59 8.64
C ASP A 59 -1.05 9.54 7.12
N ALA A 60 -0.03 9.14 6.34
CA ALA A 60 -0.21 9.04 4.89
C ALA A 60 -1.30 8.00 4.55
N PRO A 61 -2.27 8.37 3.69
CA PRO A 61 -3.34 7.49 3.30
C PRO A 61 -2.80 6.33 2.47
N ILE A 62 -3.33 5.15 2.76
CA ILE A 62 -3.12 3.93 1.98
C ILE A 62 -4.49 3.45 1.54
N LEU A 63 -4.71 3.54 0.24
CA LEU A 63 -5.98 3.30 -0.41
C LEU A 63 -6.04 1.87 -0.94
N ILE A 64 -7.25 1.36 -1.17
CA ILE A 64 -7.49 0.05 -1.75
C ILE A 64 -8.91 0.00 -2.32
N ASP A 65 -9.08 -0.68 -3.47
CA ASP A 65 -10.41 -0.93 -4.03
C ASP A 65 -11.02 -2.18 -3.37
N GLN A 66 -11.75 -1.99 -2.27
CA GLN A 66 -12.39 -3.06 -1.51
C GLN A 66 -13.92 -2.87 -1.51
N GLU A 67 -14.52 -2.95 -2.69
CA GLU A 67 -15.96 -2.74 -2.92
C GLU A 67 -16.79 -4.02 -2.75
N GLY A 68 -16.18 -5.18 -2.98
CA GLY A 68 -16.85 -6.49 -2.96
C GLY A 68 -17.14 -7.06 -4.35
N GLY A 69 -17.51 -8.34 -4.38
CA GLY A 69 -17.77 -9.12 -5.58
C GLY A 69 -16.55 -9.15 -6.49
N ARG A 70 -16.68 -8.52 -7.67
CA ARG A 70 -15.61 -8.50 -8.68
C ARG A 70 -14.48 -7.53 -8.33
N VAL A 71 -14.72 -6.53 -7.48
CA VAL A 71 -13.75 -5.50 -7.11
C VAL A 71 -13.41 -5.64 -5.63
N GLN A 72 -12.60 -6.66 -5.36
CA GLN A 72 -12.14 -7.00 -4.03
C GLN A 72 -10.67 -7.42 -4.11
N ARG A 73 -9.78 -6.78 -3.33
CA ARG A 73 -8.35 -7.11 -3.30
C ARG A 73 -8.00 -8.04 -2.15
N MET A 74 -8.63 -7.84 -0.99
CA MET A 74 -8.48 -8.68 0.20
C MET A 74 -9.61 -9.69 0.27
N GLY A 75 -9.31 -10.99 0.38
CA GLY A 75 -10.32 -12.05 0.46
C GLY A 75 -9.83 -13.29 1.23
N PRO A 76 -10.59 -14.40 1.20
CA PRO A 76 -10.26 -15.60 1.95
C PRO A 76 -8.85 -16.13 1.62
N PRO A 77 -8.15 -16.77 2.58
CA PRO A 77 -8.64 -17.19 3.89
C PRO A 77 -8.52 -16.14 5.01
N HIS A 78 -7.79 -15.05 4.80
CA HIS A 78 -7.47 -14.08 5.85
C HIS A 78 -8.52 -12.98 6.01
N TRP A 79 -9.28 -12.71 4.96
CA TRP A 79 -10.37 -11.74 4.97
C TRP A 79 -11.65 -12.42 4.50
N PRO A 80 -12.83 -11.96 4.96
CA PRO A 80 -14.09 -12.51 4.45
C PRO A 80 -14.24 -12.24 2.95
N ALA A 81 -14.99 -13.11 2.27
CA ALA A 81 -15.59 -12.71 1.01
C ALA A 81 -16.57 -11.55 1.28
N TYR A 82 -16.64 -10.58 0.37
CA TYR A 82 -17.50 -9.41 0.48
C TYR A 82 -18.22 -9.16 -0.85
N PRO A 83 -19.43 -8.59 -0.91
CA PRO A 83 -20.34 -8.51 0.22
C PRO A 83 -20.61 -9.88 0.85
#